data_AF-A0A813ZTW8-F1
#
_entry.id   AF-A0A813ZTW8-F1
#
_cell.length_a   1.000
_cell.length_b   1.000
_cell.length_c   1.000
_cell.angle_alpha   90.00
_cell.angle_beta   90.00
_cell.angle_gamma   90.00
#
_symmetry.space_group_name_H-M   'P 1'
#
loop_
_entity.id
_entity.type
_entity.pdbx_description
1 polymer ?
#
loop_
_entity_poly.entity_id
_entity_poly.type
_entity_poly.pdbx_seq_one_letter_code
_entity_poly.pdbx_strand_id
1 'polypeptide(L)'
;IGHNRNRSQQPSVTGTDLDGEQMLNAQNQTLRVEDGLRAIFSLIPFDNEAIGDKSSSSMFTTQPVYFSLLKIWECLVRYYIKIDKLVEANQCLDEASRLCPLSHQLFYIRGLICDAKRELKLAKQNYNDALAIHPYHFQTLIQMTKLLIEIGNYALAEKYARDAIAVEPANYEPWYLLSLSMEARGEYEHSVDVAATAVHLEENTPLVSYTTIMRVL
;
A
#
# COMPACT_ATOMS: atom_id res chain seq x y z
N ILE A 1 47.08 56.03 17.67
CA ILE A 1 46.36 55.65 16.43
C ILE A 1 46.24 54.13 16.49
N GLY A 2 45.15 53.48 16.87
CA GLY A 2 43.74 53.80 16.72
C GLY A 2 43.10 52.62 15.98
N HIS A 3 42.03 52.07 16.54
CA HIS A 3 41.10 51.05 15.99
C HIS A 3 41.50 49.58 16.09
N ASN A 4 40.60 48.62 16.32
CA ASN A 4 39.33 48.54 17.06
C ASN A 4 38.98 47.03 17.12
N ARG A 5 38.14 46.67 18.09
CA ARG A 5 37.60 45.36 18.44
C ARG A 5 36.89 44.63 17.28
N ASN A 6 36.92 43.29 17.26
CA ASN A 6 35.74 42.48 17.63
C ASN A 6 35.98 40.96 17.65
N ARG A 7 35.54 40.34 18.76
CA ARG A 7 35.16 38.91 18.88
C ARG A 7 33.94 38.64 17.99
N SER A 8 33.84 37.46 17.38
CA SER A 8 32.69 36.53 17.54
C SER A 8 32.88 35.23 16.74
N GLN A 9 32.88 34.12 17.47
CA GLN A 9 32.13 32.87 17.20
C GLN A 9 32.26 32.18 15.82
N GLN A 10 32.89 31.00 15.82
CA GLN A 10 32.42 29.83 15.06
C GLN A 10 31.07 29.37 15.65
N PRO A 11 30.13 28.73 14.90
CA PRO A 11 30.40 27.39 14.36
C PRO A 11 29.70 26.98 13.03
N SER A 12 30.26 25.90 12.46
CA SER A 12 29.70 24.87 11.59
C SER A 12 28.19 24.91 11.25
N VAL A 13 27.86 25.00 9.96
CA VAL A 13 26.71 24.29 9.34
C VAL A 13 27.03 24.07 7.84
N THR A 14 27.47 22.86 7.47
CA THR A 14 27.43 22.38 6.07
C THR A 14 26.96 20.94 6.12
N GLY A 15 25.64 20.76 6.18
CA GLY A 15 25.05 19.44 6.33
C GLY A 15 23.57 19.34 5.95
N THR A 16 22.96 20.39 5.38
CA THR A 16 21.51 20.44 5.11
C THR A 16 21.13 20.61 3.63
N ASP A 17 22.09 20.92 2.75
CA ASP A 17 21.80 21.21 1.34
C ASP A 17 21.85 19.95 0.45
N LEU A 18 22.53 18.89 0.89
CA LEU A 18 22.59 17.61 0.17
C LEU A 18 21.27 16.84 0.21
N ASP A 19 20.49 17.01 1.29
CA ASP A 19 19.17 16.37 1.41
C ASP A 19 18.13 17.04 0.51
N GLY A 20 18.22 18.37 0.33
CA GLY A 20 17.33 19.16 -0.53
C GLY A 20 17.53 18.90 -2.02
N GLU A 21 18.79 18.79 -2.49
CA GLU A 21 19.08 18.44 -3.89
C GLU A 21 18.71 16.99 -4.21
N GLN A 22 18.91 16.05 -3.27
CA GLN A 22 18.46 14.67 -3.45
C GLN A 22 16.93 14.55 -3.47
N MET A 23 16.21 15.31 -2.63
CA MET A 23 14.76 15.37 -2.63
C MET A 23 14.21 15.96 -3.93
N LEU A 24 14.80 17.04 -4.45
CA LEU A 24 14.40 17.68 -5.71
C LEU A 24 14.70 16.79 -6.94
N ASN A 25 15.83 16.08 -6.92
CA ASN A 25 16.19 15.13 -7.97
C ASN A 25 15.30 13.88 -7.94
N ALA A 26 14.93 13.40 -6.75
CA ALA A 26 13.91 12.34 -6.60
C ALA A 26 12.56 12.81 -7.14
N GLN A 27 12.14 14.05 -6.86
CA GLN A 27 10.88 14.66 -7.34
C GLN A 27 10.83 14.80 -8.86
N ASN A 28 11.93 15.22 -9.49
CA ASN A 28 12.05 15.28 -10.95
C ASN A 28 12.13 13.89 -11.60
N GLN A 29 12.61 12.87 -10.88
CA GLN A 29 12.61 11.48 -11.36
C GLN A 29 11.23 10.82 -11.23
N THR A 30 10.45 11.12 -10.19
CA THR A 30 9.09 10.57 -10.05
C THR A 30 8.14 11.04 -11.14
N LEU A 31 8.19 12.32 -11.54
CA LEU A 31 7.41 12.82 -12.69
C LEU A 31 7.71 12.01 -13.97
N ARG A 32 8.98 11.59 -14.16
CA ARG A 32 9.40 10.86 -15.36
C ARG A 32 8.82 9.45 -15.46
N VAL A 33 8.54 8.79 -14.33
CA VAL A 33 7.93 7.44 -14.31
C VAL A 33 6.44 7.53 -14.60
N GLU A 34 5.74 8.49 -14.01
CA GLU A 34 4.32 8.73 -14.25
C GLU A 34 4.05 9.15 -15.70
N ASP A 35 4.90 10.02 -16.26
CA ASP A 35 4.80 10.43 -17.66
C ASP A 35 5.08 9.26 -18.62
N GLY A 36 6.03 8.38 -18.27
CA GLY A 36 6.29 7.14 -18.99
C GLY A 36 5.09 6.19 -18.95
N LEU A 37 4.45 6.04 -17.78
CA LEU A 37 3.23 5.24 -17.63
C LEU A 37 2.06 5.85 -18.43
N ARG A 38 1.89 7.17 -18.42
CA ARG A 38 0.89 7.88 -19.24
C ARG A 38 1.12 7.69 -20.74
N ALA A 39 2.38 7.70 -21.18
CA ALA A 39 2.73 7.48 -22.58
C ALA A 39 2.50 6.03 -23.03
N ILE A 40 2.79 5.04 -22.17
CA ILE A 40 2.41 3.65 -22.43
C ILE A 40 0.89 3.52 -22.45
N PHE A 41 0.19 4.24 -21.58
CA PHE A 41 -1.25 4.20 -21.47
C PHE A 41 -1.97 4.80 -22.68
N SER A 42 -1.47 5.90 -23.26
CA SER A 42 -2.04 6.49 -24.48
C SER A 42 -1.95 5.58 -25.71
N LEU A 43 -1.05 4.58 -25.67
CA LEU A 43 -0.92 3.57 -26.71
C LEU A 43 -1.89 2.39 -26.53
N ILE A 44 -2.53 2.25 -25.36
CA ILE A 44 -3.54 1.24 -25.10
C ILE A 44 -4.91 1.84 -25.42
N PRO A 45 -5.67 1.32 -26.40
CA PRO A 45 -7.01 1.82 -26.69
C PRO A 45 -7.90 1.74 -25.45
N PHE A 46 -8.42 2.89 -25.01
CA PHE A 46 -9.38 2.97 -23.92
C PHE A 46 -10.79 2.88 -24.50
N ASP A 47 -11.24 1.67 -24.80
CA ASP A 47 -12.62 1.46 -25.25
C ASP A 47 -13.56 1.53 -24.04
N ASN A 48 -14.13 2.71 -23.82
CA ASN A 48 -15.11 2.98 -22.76
C ASN A 48 -16.53 2.46 -23.11
N GLU A 49 -16.66 1.59 -24.12
CA GLU A 49 -17.94 1.10 -24.67
C GLU A 49 -18.43 -0.24 -24.08
N ALA A 50 -18.03 -0.58 -22.87
CA ALA A 50 -18.44 -1.84 -22.23
C ALA A 50 -19.73 -1.74 -21.37
N ILE A 51 -20.70 -0.90 -21.75
CA ILE A 51 -22.07 -0.99 -21.19
C ILE A 51 -23.09 -1.52 -22.21
N GLY A 52 -22.72 -1.69 -23.48
CA GLY A 52 -23.63 -2.35 -24.41
C GLY A 52 -23.06 -2.53 -25.81
N ASP A 53 -22.24 -3.55 -26.02
CA ASP A 53 -22.62 -4.56 -27.00
C ASP A 53 -21.66 -5.77 -27.02
N LYS A 54 -22.25 -6.91 -27.37
CA LYS A 54 -21.57 -8.20 -27.49
C LYS A 54 -20.61 -8.18 -28.68
N SER A 55 -19.31 -8.07 -28.43
CA SER A 55 -18.30 -8.62 -29.35
C SER A 55 -17.18 -9.31 -28.56
N SER A 56 -17.34 -10.63 -28.47
CA SER A 56 -16.51 -11.57 -27.74
C SER A 56 -15.24 -11.90 -28.53
N SER A 57 -14.17 -11.10 -28.39
CA SER A 57 -12.80 -11.54 -28.67
C SER A 57 -11.68 -10.66 -28.09
N SER A 58 -11.88 -9.37 -27.82
CA SER A 58 -10.85 -8.47 -27.25
C SER A 58 -10.87 -8.38 -25.70
N MET A 59 -11.92 -8.90 -25.07
CA MET A 59 -12.19 -8.71 -23.63
C MET A 59 -11.23 -9.47 -22.69
N PHE A 60 -10.56 -10.52 -23.19
CA PHE A 60 -9.64 -11.34 -22.39
C PHE A 60 -8.18 -10.86 -22.41
N THR A 61 -7.77 -10.07 -23.41
CA THR A 61 -6.36 -9.66 -23.57
C THR A 61 -6.02 -8.36 -22.82
N THR A 62 -7.02 -7.54 -22.51
CA THR A 62 -6.84 -6.23 -21.85
C THR A 62 -6.85 -6.30 -20.32
N GLN A 63 -7.55 -7.27 -19.73
CA GLN A 63 -7.64 -7.48 -18.28
C GLN A 63 -6.27 -7.63 -17.57
N PRO A 64 -5.29 -8.39 -18.10
CA PRO A 64 -3.98 -8.55 -17.45
C PRO A 64 -3.15 -7.26 -17.45
N VAL A 65 -3.29 -6.44 -18.49
CA VAL A 65 -2.55 -5.17 -18.62
C VAL A 65 -3.06 -4.15 -17.62
N TYR A 66 -4.39 -4.02 -17.48
CA TYR A 66 -4.98 -3.12 -16.47
C TYR A 66 -4.69 -3.57 -15.04
N PHE A 67 -4.69 -4.88 -14.77
CA PHE A 67 -4.30 -5.42 -13.46
C PHE A 67 -2.83 -5.07 -13.13
N SER A 68 -1.94 -5.26 -14.10
CA SER A 68 -0.52 -4.91 -13.94
C SER A 68 -0.33 -3.41 -13.71
N LEU A 69 -1.08 -2.57 -14.43
CA LEU A 69 -1.04 -1.12 -14.31
C LEU A 69 -1.59 -0.62 -12.96
N LEU A 70 -2.72 -1.18 -12.49
CA LEU A 70 -3.25 -0.89 -11.16
C LEU A 70 -2.24 -1.27 -10.07
N LYS A 71 -1.51 -2.38 -10.25
CA LYS A 71 -0.46 -2.79 -9.32
C LYS A 71 0.71 -1.80 -9.29
N ILE A 72 1.09 -1.24 -10.43
CA ILE A 72 2.12 -0.20 -10.50
C ILE A 72 1.66 1.06 -9.75
N TRP A 73 0.43 1.51 -9.98
CA TRP A 73 -0.14 2.65 -9.27
C TRP A 73 -0.23 2.41 -7.76
N GLU A 74 -0.62 1.21 -7.33
CA GLU A 74 -0.59 0.81 -5.93
C GLU A 74 0.81 0.95 -5.33
N CYS A 75 1.85 0.46 -6.02
CA CYS A 75 3.23 0.58 -5.58
C CYS A 75 3.68 2.04 -5.47
N LEU A 76 3.32 2.88 -6.45
CA LEU A 76 3.62 4.32 -6.43
C LEU A 76 2.92 5.02 -5.26
N VAL A 77 1.63 4.74 -5.02
CA VAL A 77 0.90 5.30 -3.89
C VAL A 77 1.55 4.92 -2.56
N ARG A 78 1.91 3.64 -2.38
CA ARG A 78 2.61 3.18 -1.17
C ARG A 78 3.95 3.88 -0.99
N TYR A 79 4.68 4.12 -2.07
CA TYR A 79 5.92 4.88 -2.04
C TYR A 79 5.68 6.34 -1.63
N TYR A 80 4.69 7.01 -2.24
CA TYR A 80 4.33 8.39 -1.92
C TYR A 80 3.87 8.58 -0.47
N ILE A 81 3.07 7.65 0.05
CA ILE A 81 2.67 7.63 1.46
C ILE A 81 3.91 7.52 2.37
N LYS A 82 4.90 6.68 2.01
CA LYS A 82 6.13 6.52 2.81
C LYS A 82 6.97 7.79 2.86
N ILE A 83 6.95 8.62 1.82
CA ILE A 83 7.64 9.91 1.77
C ILE A 83 6.74 11.09 2.17
N ASP A 84 5.56 10.82 2.74
CA ASP A 84 4.56 11.79 3.22
C ASP A 84 4.03 12.76 2.14
N LYS A 85 4.10 12.35 0.87
CA LYS A 85 3.62 13.13 -0.28
C LYS A 85 2.20 12.73 -0.65
N LEU A 86 1.25 13.18 0.17
CA LEU A 86 -0.16 12.81 0.03
C LEU A 86 -0.82 13.41 -1.22
N VAL A 87 -0.36 14.55 -1.73
CA VAL A 87 -0.95 15.20 -2.92
C VAL A 87 -0.70 14.33 -4.16
N GLU A 88 0.55 13.92 -4.35
CA GLU A 88 1.00 13.04 -5.44
C GLU A 88 0.33 11.66 -5.35
N ALA A 89 0.14 11.13 -4.13
CA ALA A 89 -0.62 9.90 -3.92
C ALA A 89 -2.08 10.02 -4.40
N ASN A 90 -2.75 11.17 -4.18
CA ASN A 90 -4.11 11.39 -4.69
C ASN A 90 -4.13 11.53 -6.21
N GLN A 91 -3.13 12.15 -6.83
CA GLN A 91 -3.02 12.21 -8.29
C GLN A 91 -2.88 10.80 -8.90
N CYS A 92 -2.06 9.94 -8.28
CA CYS A 92 -1.96 8.54 -8.67
C CYS A 92 -3.31 7.80 -8.58
N LEU A 93 -4.09 8.08 -7.52
CA LEU A 93 -5.43 7.51 -7.35
C LEU A 93 -6.40 7.99 -8.43
N ASP A 94 -6.35 9.26 -8.82
CA ASP A 94 -7.19 9.81 -9.88
C ASP A 94 -6.89 9.13 -11.22
N GLU A 95 -5.61 8.92 -11.53
CA GLU A 95 -5.21 8.18 -12.73
C GLU A 95 -5.65 6.71 -12.67
N ALA A 96 -5.47 6.03 -11.54
CA ALA A 96 -5.95 4.66 -11.34
C ALA A 96 -7.48 4.55 -11.46
N SER A 97 -8.21 5.56 -11.01
CA SER A 97 -9.67 5.61 -11.07
C SER A 97 -10.20 5.71 -12.50
N ARG A 98 -9.45 6.37 -13.40
CA ARG A 98 -9.80 6.44 -14.83
C ARG A 98 -9.69 5.08 -15.50
N LEU A 99 -8.83 4.18 -15.01
CA LEU A 99 -8.63 2.85 -15.58
C LEU A 99 -9.82 1.94 -15.30
N CYS A 100 -10.13 1.78 -14.01
CA CYS A 100 -11.08 0.79 -13.53
C CYS A 100 -11.75 1.30 -12.24
N PRO A 101 -12.78 2.16 -12.37
CA PRO A 101 -13.38 2.88 -11.25
C PRO A 101 -14.08 1.97 -10.23
N LEU A 102 -14.36 0.72 -10.61
CA LEU A 102 -15.11 -0.23 -9.79
C LEU A 102 -14.30 -1.49 -9.44
N SER A 103 -12.99 -1.35 -9.22
CA SER A 103 -12.12 -2.48 -8.82
C SER A 103 -11.88 -2.51 -7.31
N HIS A 104 -11.79 -3.71 -6.72
CA HIS A 104 -11.42 -3.89 -5.31
C HIS A 104 -10.05 -3.24 -5.00
N GLN A 105 -9.13 -3.27 -5.96
CA GLN A 105 -7.79 -2.70 -5.81
C GLN A 105 -7.84 -1.17 -5.73
N LEU A 106 -8.74 -0.50 -6.46
CA LEU A 106 -8.91 0.94 -6.35
C LEU A 106 -9.47 1.35 -4.98
N PHE A 107 -10.48 0.65 -4.48
CA PHE A 107 -11.00 0.88 -3.14
C PHE A 107 -9.93 0.63 -2.07
N TYR A 108 -9.08 -0.38 -2.25
CA TYR A 108 -7.92 -0.61 -1.40
C TYR A 108 -6.92 0.56 -1.42
N ILE A 109 -6.50 1.04 -2.61
CA ILE A 109 -5.58 2.18 -2.75
C ILE A 109 -6.16 3.44 -2.10
N ARG A 110 -7.46 3.71 -2.32
CA ARG A 110 -8.16 4.84 -1.68
C ARG A 110 -8.19 4.71 -0.17
N GLY A 111 -8.42 3.49 0.34
CA GLY A 111 -8.35 3.18 1.76
C GLY A 111 -6.97 3.49 2.36
N LEU A 112 -5.88 3.09 1.69
CA LEU A 112 -4.51 3.39 2.11
C LEU A 112 -4.25 4.91 2.24
N ILE A 113 -4.73 5.70 1.27
CA ILE A 113 -4.56 7.15 1.28
C ILE A 113 -5.39 7.80 2.41
N CYS A 114 -6.62 7.35 2.62
CA CYS A 114 -7.45 7.82 3.74
C CYS A 114 -6.83 7.46 5.10
N ASP A 115 -6.22 6.28 5.21
CA ASP A 115 -5.54 5.82 6.42
C ASP A 115 -4.31 6.69 6.71
N ALA A 116 -3.50 6.99 5.69
CA ALA A 116 -2.37 7.91 5.78
C ALA A 116 -2.81 9.34 6.18
N LYS A 117 -4.01 9.78 5.76
CA LYS A 117 -4.64 11.05 6.17
C LYS A 117 -5.23 11.03 7.58
N ARG A 118 -5.20 9.90 8.30
CA ARG A 118 -5.88 9.67 9.59
C ARG A 118 -7.41 9.77 9.53
N GLU A 119 -7.99 9.56 8.35
CA GLU A 119 -9.44 9.51 8.15
C GLU A 119 -9.98 8.09 8.39
N LEU A 120 -9.81 7.56 9.60
CA LEU A 120 -10.04 6.14 9.94
C LEU A 120 -11.43 5.62 9.53
N LYS A 121 -12.48 6.46 9.62
CA LYS A 121 -13.85 6.09 9.21
C LYS A 121 -13.96 5.88 7.70
N LEU A 122 -13.36 6.76 6.91
CA LEU A 122 -13.35 6.67 5.45
C LEU A 122 -12.44 5.52 5.00
N ALA A 123 -11.29 5.32 5.64
CA ALA A 123 -10.42 4.18 5.38
C ALA A 123 -11.18 2.85 5.56
N LYS A 124 -11.88 2.70 6.69
CA LYS A 124 -12.71 1.52 6.98
C LYS A 124 -13.80 1.29 5.92
N GLN A 125 -14.48 2.35 5.49
CA GLN A 125 -15.50 2.24 4.44
C GLN A 125 -14.90 1.74 3.13
N ASN A 126 -13.79 2.35 2.68
CA ASN A 126 -13.13 1.94 1.44
C ASN A 126 -12.61 0.49 1.53
N TYR A 127 -12.06 0.07 2.67
CA TYR A 127 -11.66 -1.33 2.85
C TYR A 127 -12.85 -2.30 2.85
N ASN A 128 -13.99 -1.92 3.42
CA ASN A 128 -15.22 -2.72 3.32
C ASN A 128 -15.69 -2.84 1.87
N ASP A 129 -15.68 -1.73 1.11
CA ASP A 129 -16.10 -1.73 -0.30
C ASP A 129 -15.17 -2.63 -1.14
N ALA A 130 -13.86 -2.61 -0.85
CA ALA A 130 -12.90 -3.53 -1.47
C ALA A 130 -13.21 -5.01 -1.14
N LEU A 131 -13.49 -5.32 0.13
CA LEU A 131 -13.82 -6.69 0.56
C LEU A 131 -15.21 -7.15 0.09
N ALA A 132 -16.14 -6.22 -0.15
CA ALA A 132 -17.44 -6.55 -0.74
C ALA A 132 -17.30 -7.05 -2.18
N ILE A 133 -16.32 -6.54 -2.93
CA ILE A 133 -16.00 -6.98 -4.29
C ILE A 133 -15.13 -8.24 -4.27
N HIS A 134 -14.10 -8.27 -3.41
CA HIS A 134 -13.20 -9.43 -3.29
C HIS A 134 -12.97 -9.79 -1.81
N PRO A 135 -13.80 -10.69 -1.23
CA PRO A 135 -13.77 -11.02 0.19
C PRO A 135 -12.44 -11.59 0.71
N TYR A 136 -11.67 -12.24 -0.16
CA TYR A 136 -10.39 -12.87 0.18
C TYR A 136 -9.18 -12.05 -0.26
N HIS A 137 -9.32 -10.72 -0.40
CA HIS A 137 -8.20 -9.88 -0.83
C HIS A 137 -7.23 -9.70 0.33
N PHE A 138 -6.15 -10.48 0.30
CA PHE A 138 -5.18 -10.58 1.40
C PHE A 138 -4.70 -9.22 1.93
N GLN A 139 -4.28 -8.33 1.04
CA GLN A 139 -3.76 -7.02 1.45
C GLN A 139 -4.83 -6.14 2.12
N THR A 140 -6.09 -6.21 1.69
CA THR A 140 -7.16 -5.46 2.40
C THR A 140 -7.47 -6.08 3.75
N LEU A 141 -7.45 -7.41 3.89
CA LEU A 141 -7.66 -8.08 5.19
C LEU A 141 -6.59 -7.65 6.20
N ILE A 142 -5.32 -7.57 5.78
CA ILE A 142 -4.21 -7.07 6.60
C ILE A 142 -4.45 -5.62 7.04
N GLN A 143 -4.75 -4.71 6.12
CA GLN A 143 -4.96 -3.30 6.46
C GLN A 143 -6.20 -3.09 7.33
N MET A 144 -7.28 -3.82 7.06
CA MET A 144 -8.48 -3.79 7.89
C MET A 144 -8.18 -4.27 9.32
N THR A 145 -7.38 -5.33 9.46
CA THR A 145 -6.95 -5.86 10.77
C THR A 145 -6.17 -4.79 11.54
N LYS A 146 -5.16 -4.17 10.91
CA LYS A 146 -4.37 -3.08 11.51
C LYS A 146 -5.24 -1.91 11.96
N LEU A 147 -6.13 -1.45 11.08
CA LEU A 147 -7.07 -0.37 11.38
C LEU A 147 -7.99 -0.70 12.56
N LEU A 148 -8.46 -1.94 12.67
CA LEU A 148 -9.32 -2.36 13.77
C LEU A 148 -8.57 -2.47 15.10
N ILE A 149 -7.31 -2.87 15.09
CA ILE A 149 -6.43 -2.83 16.27
C ILE A 149 -6.26 -1.38 16.73
N GLU A 150 -6.00 -0.44 15.81
CA GLU A 150 -5.87 0.99 16.12
C GLU A 150 -7.16 1.59 16.70
N ILE A 151 -8.32 1.20 16.18
CA ILE A 151 -9.63 1.62 16.68
C ILE A 151 -9.97 0.96 18.04
N GLY A 152 -9.28 -0.13 18.41
CA GLY A 152 -9.53 -0.89 19.64
C GLY A 152 -10.60 -1.97 19.52
N ASN A 153 -11.01 -2.34 18.30
CA ASN A 153 -11.96 -3.42 18.06
C ASN A 153 -11.23 -4.75 17.80
N TYR A 154 -10.64 -5.30 18.86
CA TYR A 154 -9.78 -6.49 18.78
C TYR A 154 -10.53 -7.76 18.39
N ALA A 155 -11.81 -7.89 18.74
CA ALA A 155 -12.62 -9.06 18.39
C ALA A 155 -12.82 -9.18 16.87
N LEU A 156 -13.10 -8.05 16.21
CA LEU A 156 -13.25 -8.04 14.76
C LEU A 156 -11.88 -8.12 14.06
N ALA A 157 -10.84 -7.52 14.64
CA ALA A 157 -9.47 -7.66 14.15
C ALA A 157 -9.03 -9.13 14.12
N GLU A 158 -9.29 -9.89 15.18
CA GLU A 158 -8.99 -11.31 15.26
C GLU A 158 -9.64 -12.10 14.11
N LYS A 159 -10.91 -11.80 13.79
CA LYS A 159 -11.62 -12.44 12.69
C LYS A 159 -10.93 -12.17 11.35
N TYR A 160 -10.64 -10.91 11.03
CA TYR A 160 -9.96 -10.57 9.78
C TYR A 160 -8.53 -11.11 9.70
N ALA A 161 -7.82 -11.18 10.82
CA ALA A 161 -6.50 -11.81 10.88
C ALA A 161 -6.59 -13.32 10.56
N ARG A 162 -7.58 -14.03 11.12
CA ARG A 162 -7.83 -15.45 10.80
C ARG A 162 -8.24 -15.66 9.35
N ASP A 163 -9.06 -14.77 8.80
CA ASP A 163 -9.43 -14.81 7.38
C ASP A 163 -8.18 -14.60 6.51
N ALA A 164 -7.27 -13.70 6.88
CA ALA A 164 -6.00 -13.50 6.17
C ALA A 164 -5.06 -14.72 6.27
N ILE A 165 -4.98 -15.37 7.44
CA ILE A 165 -4.24 -16.63 7.64
C ILE A 165 -4.79 -17.73 6.73
N ALA A 166 -6.12 -17.81 6.55
CA ALA A 166 -6.73 -18.80 5.68
C ALA A 166 -6.37 -18.59 4.19
N VAL A 167 -6.08 -17.35 3.78
CA VAL A 167 -5.67 -17.01 2.41
C VAL A 167 -4.18 -17.28 2.20
N GLU A 168 -3.30 -16.75 3.08
CA GLU A 168 -1.86 -16.97 3.01
C GLU A 168 -1.31 -17.47 4.36
N PRO A 169 -1.37 -18.78 4.65
CA PRO A 169 -0.97 -19.32 5.96
C PRO A 169 0.54 -19.24 6.20
N ALA A 170 1.33 -19.18 5.12
CA ALA A 170 2.79 -19.11 5.17
C ALA A 170 3.33 -17.68 5.41
N ASN A 171 2.47 -16.66 5.36
CA ASN A 171 2.86 -15.28 5.60
C ASN A 171 2.80 -15.00 7.10
N TYR A 172 3.85 -14.43 7.68
CA TYR A 172 3.93 -14.17 9.13
C TYR A 172 3.06 -12.99 9.59
N GLU A 173 2.81 -12.01 8.71
CA GLU A 173 2.16 -10.75 9.06
C GLU A 173 0.75 -10.94 9.66
N PRO A 174 -0.15 -11.78 9.09
CA PRO A 174 -1.44 -12.11 9.72
C PRO A 174 -1.33 -12.73 11.12
N TRP A 175 -0.35 -13.63 11.33
CA TRP A 175 -0.12 -14.30 12.62
C TRP A 175 0.33 -13.29 13.68
N TYR A 176 1.21 -12.37 13.31
CA TYR A 176 1.64 -11.30 14.19
C TYR A 176 0.49 -10.35 14.57
N LEU A 177 -0.38 -9.98 13.61
CA LEU A 177 -1.55 -9.16 13.91
C LEU A 177 -2.59 -9.89 14.78
N LEU A 178 -2.69 -11.22 14.62
CA LEU A 178 -3.53 -12.06 15.47
C LEU A 178 -3.03 -12.06 16.92
N SER A 179 -1.73 -12.26 17.15
CA SER A 179 -1.16 -12.23 18.51
C SER A 179 -1.33 -10.86 19.16
N LEU A 180 -1.12 -9.76 18.42
CA LEU A 180 -1.37 -8.41 18.93
C LEU A 180 -2.83 -8.19 19.34
N SER A 181 -3.78 -8.71 18.54
CA SER A 181 -5.21 -8.62 18.84
C SER A 181 -5.58 -9.42 20.11
N MET A 182 -4.97 -10.59 20.31
CA MET A 182 -5.18 -11.43 21.50
C MET A 182 -4.54 -10.84 22.76
N GLU A 183 -3.33 -10.29 22.64
CA GLU A 183 -2.62 -9.62 23.72
C GLU A 183 -3.42 -8.42 24.23
N ALA A 184 -3.95 -7.60 23.32
CA ALA A 184 -4.77 -6.45 23.67
C ALA A 184 -6.11 -6.83 24.34
N ARG A 185 -6.56 -8.09 24.20
CA ARG A 185 -7.72 -8.66 24.90
C ARG A 185 -7.38 -9.31 26.24
N GLY A 186 -6.10 -9.46 26.57
CA GLY A 186 -5.62 -10.13 27.79
C GLY A 186 -5.50 -11.65 27.68
N GLU A 187 -5.58 -12.22 26.48
CA GLU A 187 -5.44 -13.66 26.23
C GLU A 187 -3.97 -14.03 25.99
N TYR A 188 -3.14 -13.82 27.01
CA TYR A 188 -1.68 -13.93 26.89
C TYR A 188 -1.19 -15.35 26.56
N GLU A 189 -1.80 -16.38 27.16
CA GLU A 189 -1.37 -17.78 26.94
C GLU A 189 -1.46 -18.18 25.46
N HIS A 190 -2.60 -17.93 24.82
CA HIS A 190 -2.79 -18.22 23.40
C HIS A 190 -1.98 -17.28 22.49
N SER A 191 -1.80 -16.03 22.91
CA SER A 191 -1.04 -15.04 22.13
C SER A 191 0.43 -15.44 21.99
N VAL A 192 1.04 -16.00 23.03
CA VAL A 192 2.46 -16.43 22.99
C VAL A 192 2.67 -17.53 21.95
N ASP A 193 1.79 -18.52 21.89
CA ASP A 193 1.89 -19.60 20.90
C ASP A 193 1.76 -19.06 19.46
N VAL A 194 0.78 -18.17 19.24
CA VAL A 194 0.56 -17.51 17.95
C VAL A 194 1.75 -16.64 17.56
N ALA A 195 2.31 -15.87 18.50
CA ALA A 195 3.49 -15.05 18.25
C ALA A 195 4.71 -15.91 17.92
N ALA A 196 4.89 -17.06 18.58
CA ALA A 196 5.97 -18.00 18.27
C ALA A 196 5.85 -18.54 16.83
N THR A 197 4.63 -18.82 16.36
CA THR A 197 4.43 -19.22 14.96
C THR A 197 4.75 -18.10 13.98
N ALA A 198 4.42 -16.84 14.31
CA ALA A 198 4.76 -15.70 13.47
C ALA A 198 6.28 -15.54 13.33
N VAL A 199 7.03 -15.62 14.42
CA VAL A 199 8.50 -15.53 14.41
C VAL A 199 9.11 -16.68 13.60
N HIS A 200 8.61 -17.91 13.79
CA HIS A 200 9.10 -19.05 13.01
C HIS A 200 8.84 -18.88 11.51
N LEU A 201 7.71 -18.31 11.12
CA LEU A 201 7.41 -18.03 9.72
C LEU A 201 8.30 -16.91 9.17
N GLU A 202 8.54 -15.84 9.94
CA GLU A 202 9.41 -14.73 9.56
C GLU A 202 10.84 -15.22 9.24
N GLU A 203 11.42 -16.04 10.11
CA GLU A 203 12.74 -16.66 9.89
C GLU A 203 12.82 -17.49 8.60
N ASN A 204 11.69 -18.05 8.18
CA ASN A 204 11.56 -18.89 6.99
C ASN A 204 10.98 -18.15 5.78
N THR A 205 10.68 -16.86 5.89
CA THR A 205 10.15 -16.09 4.76
C THR A 205 11.27 -15.77 3.77
N PRO A 206 11.15 -16.19 2.49
CA PRO A 206 12.07 -15.74 1.45
C PRO A 206 11.90 -14.23 1.20
N LEU A 207 12.98 -13.54 0.81
CA LEU A 207 12.94 -12.12 0.44
C LEU A 207 11.92 -11.78 -0.66
N VAL A 208 11.52 -12.78 -1.46
CA VAL A 208 10.49 -12.67 -2.50
C VAL A 208 9.53 -13.84 -2.32
N SER A 209 8.22 -13.55 -2.26
CA SER A 209 7.19 -14.60 -2.13
C SER A 209 7.36 -15.68 -3.19
N TYR A 210 7.24 -16.95 -2.78
CA TYR A 210 7.32 -18.09 -3.68
C TYR A 210 6.24 -18.08 -4.78
N THR A 211 5.17 -17.28 -4.61
CA THR A 211 4.13 -17.09 -5.63
C THR A 211 4.59 -16.26 -6.84
N THR A 212 5.64 -15.45 -6.69
CA THR A 212 6.22 -14.64 -7.76
C THR A 212 7.08 -15.46 -8.71
N ILE A 213 7.66 -16.57 -8.23
CA ILE A 213 8.40 -17.51 -9.08
C ILE A 213 7.35 -18.36 -9.78
N MET A 214 7.03 -18.01 -11.03
CA MET A 214 6.18 -18.82 -11.90
C MET A 214 6.67 -20.28 -11.88
N ARG A 215 5.84 -21.18 -11.36
CA ARG A 215 6.04 -22.62 -11.52
C ARG A 215 5.81 -22.96 -12.99
N VAL A 216 6.87 -22.93 -13.78
CA VAL A 216 6.86 -23.53 -15.12
C VAL A 216 6.95 -25.04 -14.92
N LEU A 217 5.88 -25.76 -15.26
CA LEU A 217 5.86 -27.22 -15.38
C LEU A 217 6.41 -27.66 -16.73
#